data_AF-I7A533-F1
#
_entry.id   AF-I7A533-F1
#
_cell.length_a   1.000
_cell.length_b   1.000
_cell.length_c   1.000
_cell.angle_alpha   90.00
_cell.angle_beta   90.00
_cell.angle_gamma   90.00
#
_symmetry.space_group_name_H-M   'P 1'
#
loop_
_entity.id
_entity.type
_entity.pdbx_description
1 polymer ?
#
loop_
_entity_poly.entity_id
_entity_poly.type
_entity_poly.pdbx_seq_one_letter_code
_entity_poly.pdbx_strand_id
1 'polypeptide(L)'
;MKILVFSLLLAGALLAQEKCNFTFDEKSGKNILIGEITRENLTDSSYSVWFKKEYDNYAPDTLVIERLKKNLKEYAIEVVFGTWCSDSRREVPRFLKNSRSMRILR
;
A
#
# COMPACT_ATOMS: atom_id res chain seq x y z
N MET A 1 -17.51 -29.74 27.47
CA MET A 1 -17.54 -29.75 25.98
C MET A 1 -17.86 -28.38 25.36
N LYS A 2 -18.80 -27.58 25.87
CA LYS A 2 -19.13 -26.24 25.32
C LYS A 2 -17.95 -25.23 25.33
N ILE A 3 -17.15 -25.19 26.40
CA ILE A 3 -15.97 -24.29 26.50
C ILE A 3 -14.87 -24.65 25.48
N LEU A 4 -14.69 -25.95 25.20
CA LEU A 4 -13.75 -26.44 24.20
C LEU A 4 -14.17 -26.08 22.77
N VAL A 5 -15.47 -26.14 22.47
CA VAL A 5 -16.03 -25.71 21.18
C VAL A 5 -15.91 -24.19 21.00
N PHE A 6 -16.10 -23.41 22.08
CA PHE A 6 -15.97 -21.94 22.03
C PHE A 6 -14.51 -21.49 21.81
N SER A 7 -13.53 -22.18 22.41
CA SER A 7 -12.11 -21.89 22.18
C SER A 7 -11.67 -22.24 20.76
N LEU A 8 -12.22 -23.30 20.16
CA LEU A 8 -11.89 -23.71 18.79
C LEU A 8 -12.44 -22.73 17.74
N LEU A 9 -13.61 -22.14 17.97
CA LEU A 9 -14.20 -21.11 17.11
C LEU A 9 -13.44 -19.78 17.14
N LEU A 10 -12.84 -19.43 18.29
CA LEU A 10 -12.08 -18.19 18.44
C LEU A 10 -10.72 -18.23 17.72
N ALA A 11 -10.10 -19.41 17.65
CA ALA A 11 -8.81 -19.60 16.96
C ALA A 11 -8.93 -19.44 15.43
N GLY A 12 -10.05 -19.85 14.83
CA GLY A 12 -10.26 -19.74 13.38
C GLY A 12 -10.42 -18.30 12.86
N ALA A 13 -10.87 -17.36 13.71
CA ALA A 13 -11.06 -15.97 13.33
C ALA A 13 -9.74 -15.18 13.16
N LEU A 14 -8.65 -15.63 13.78
CA LEU A 14 -7.37 -14.91 13.76
C LEU A 14 -6.54 -15.17 12.49
N LEU A 15 -6.89 -16.19 11.69
CA LEU A 15 -6.13 -16.59 10.49
C LEU A 15 -6.74 -16.08 9.17
N ALA A 16 -7.76 -15.23 9.22
CA ALA A 16 -8.71 -15.12 8.12
C ALA A 16 -8.41 -14.10 6.99
N GLN A 17 -7.37 -13.25 7.03
CA GLN A 17 -7.21 -12.25 5.95
C GLN A 17 -5.75 -11.90 5.59
N GLU A 18 -5.22 -12.53 4.54
CA GLU A 18 -4.18 -11.91 3.71
C GLU A 18 -4.87 -10.95 2.72
N LYS A 19 -4.82 -9.65 3.02
CA LYS A 19 -5.52 -8.63 2.21
C LYS A 19 -4.77 -8.24 0.93
N CYS A 20 -3.47 -8.50 0.85
CA CYS A 20 -2.64 -8.25 -0.33
C CYS A 20 -2.31 -9.58 -1.00
N ASN A 21 -2.58 -9.71 -2.30
CA ASN A 21 -2.29 -10.91 -3.09
C ASN A 21 -1.56 -10.57 -4.39
N PHE A 22 -0.92 -11.58 -5.00
CA PHE A 22 -0.31 -11.50 -6.32
C PHE A 22 -1.21 -12.17 -7.35
N THR A 23 -1.30 -11.59 -8.55
CA THR A 23 -1.92 -12.23 -9.70
C THR A 23 -1.10 -11.97 -10.96
N PHE A 24 -1.15 -12.89 -11.92
CA PHE A 24 -0.52 -12.69 -13.22
C PHE A 24 -1.46 -11.89 -14.12
N ASP A 25 -0.96 -10.78 -14.66
CA ASP A 25 -1.70 -9.98 -15.62
C ASP A 25 -1.22 -10.27 -17.04
N GLU A 26 -2.10 -10.85 -17.84
CA GLU A 26 -1.82 -11.26 -19.22
C GLU A 26 -1.46 -10.07 -20.13
N LYS A 27 -2.04 -8.89 -19.86
CA LYS A 27 -1.81 -7.69 -20.68
C LYS A 27 -0.41 -7.10 -20.48
N SER A 28 0.08 -7.07 -19.24
CA SER A 28 1.41 -6.55 -18.91
C SER A 28 2.49 -7.64 -18.88
N GLY A 29 2.10 -8.91 -18.86
CA GLY A 29 2.99 -10.08 -18.78
C GLY A 29 3.73 -10.17 -17.44
N LYS A 30 3.15 -9.65 -16.35
CA LYS A 30 3.82 -9.48 -15.05
C LYS A 30 2.94 -9.93 -13.89
N ASN A 31 3.58 -10.35 -12.81
CA ASN A 31 2.91 -10.49 -11.52
C ASN A 31 2.66 -9.12 -10.90
N ILE A 32 1.40 -8.84 -10.57
CA ILE A 32 0.92 -7.57 -10.03
C ILE A 32 0.24 -7.78 -8.68
N LEU A 33 0.31 -6.75 -7.83
CA LEU A 33 -0.42 -6.72 -6.56
C LEU A 33 -1.91 -6.39 -6.75
N ILE A 34 -2.76 -7.06 -5.98
CA ILE A 34 -4.21 -6.84 -5.87
C ILE A 34 -4.63 -6.80 -4.39
N GLY A 35 -5.74 -6.11 -4.09
CA GLY A 35 -6.29 -5.98 -2.75
C GLY A 35 -5.72 -4.79 -1.97
N GLU A 36 -5.70 -4.88 -0.65
CA GLU A 36 -5.16 -3.84 0.23
C GLU A 36 -3.63 -3.98 0.29
N ILE A 37 -2.94 -3.02 -0.31
CA ILE A 37 -1.48 -3.03 -0.42
C ILE A 37 -0.91 -2.18 0.72
N THR A 38 0.12 -2.66 1.40
CA THR A 38 0.85 -1.86 2.39
C THR A 38 2.14 -1.30 1.80
N ARG A 39 2.76 -0.33 2.47
CA ARG A 39 4.05 0.20 2.04
C ARG A 39 5.11 -0.91 2.03
N GLU A 40 5.04 -1.82 2.99
CA GLU A 40 5.95 -2.96 3.16
C GLU A 40 5.88 -3.91 1.95
N ASN A 41 4.68 -4.14 1.40
CA ASN A 41 4.51 -4.94 0.17
C ASN A 41 5.29 -4.35 -1.02
N LEU A 42 5.47 -3.03 -1.06
CA LEU A 42 6.21 -2.33 -2.11
C LEU A 42 7.72 -2.25 -1.83
N THR A 43 8.16 -2.35 -0.57
CA THR A 43 9.58 -2.23 -0.19
C THR A 43 10.32 -3.56 -0.08
N ASP A 44 9.61 -4.67 0.15
CA ASP A 44 10.23 -5.97 0.50
C ASP A 44 10.14 -7.01 -0.62
N SER A 45 9.79 -6.59 -1.84
CA SER A 45 9.50 -7.46 -2.97
C SER A 45 10.21 -7.03 -4.26
N SER A 46 9.86 -7.66 -5.40
CA SER A 46 10.30 -7.29 -6.74
C SER A 46 9.92 -5.86 -7.16
N TYR A 47 9.06 -5.18 -6.38
CA TYR A 47 8.66 -3.79 -6.60
C TYR A 47 9.62 -2.76 -5.98
N SER A 48 10.47 -3.21 -5.04
CA SER A 48 11.35 -2.35 -4.24
C SER A 48 12.27 -1.47 -5.08
N VAL A 49 12.77 -1.99 -6.21
CA VAL A 49 13.74 -1.30 -7.07
C VAL A 49 13.18 0.03 -7.60
N TRP A 50 12.00 0.00 -8.22
CA TRP A 50 11.39 1.23 -8.74
C TRP A 50 10.78 2.06 -7.62
N PHE A 51 10.27 1.42 -6.57
CA PHE A 51 9.67 2.13 -5.43
C PHE A 51 10.71 2.99 -4.72
N LYS A 52 11.83 2.39 -4.29
CA LYS A 52 12.93 3.11 -3.61
C LYS A 52 13.52 4.18 -4.50
N LYS A 53 13.74 3.89 -5.79
CA LYS A 53 14.25 4.89 -6.73
C LYS A 53 13.39 6.16 -6.76
N GLU A 54 12.08 6.02 -6.89
CA GLU A 54 11.17 7.18 -6.98
C GLU A 54 10.94 7.83 -5.60
N TYR A 55 10.94 7.04 -4.54
CA TYR A 55 10.82 7.53 -3.17
C TYR A 55 12.05 8.34 -2.76
N ASP A 56 13.25 7.80 -2.90
CA ASP A 56 14.49 8.39 -2.41
C ASP A 56 14.89 9.63 -3.22
N ASN A 57 14.78 9.58 -4.55
CA ASN A 57 15.19 10.67 -5.43
C ASN A 57 14.25 11.88 -5.40
N TYR A 58 13.03 11.73 -4.88
CA TYR A 58 12.08 12.82 -4.83
C TYR A 58 12.37 13.76 -3.66
N ALA A 59 12.62 15.03 -3.97
CA ALA A 59 12.80 16.11 -3.02
C ALA A 59 11.55 17.03 -3.06
N PRO A 60 10.67 16.96 -2.05
CA PRO A 60 9.49 17.82 -1.98
C PRO A 60 9.86 19.25 -1.59
N ASP A 61 9.08 20.22 -2.07
CA ASP A 61 9.15 21.60 -1.58
C ASP A 61 8.61 21.66 -0.14
N THR A 62 9.50 21.94 0.81
CA THR A 62 9.18 21.93 2.24
C THR A 62 8.13 22.98 2.60
N LEU A 63 8.15 24.16 1.98
CA LEU A 63 7.21 25.24 2.26
C LEU A 63 5.79 24.86 1.83
N VAL A 64 5.67 24.20 0.66
CA VAL A 64 4.38 23.70 0.17
C VAL A 64 3.86 22.59 1.07
N ILE A 65 4.70 21.62 1.44
CA ILE A 65 4.31 20.51 2.31
C ILE A 65 3.87 20.99 3.69
N GLU A 66 4.53 21.98 4.28
CA GLU A 66 4.14 22.54 5.58
C GLU A 66 2.74 23.18 5.54
N ARG A 67 2.45 23.94 4.47
CA ARG A 67 1.11 24.53 4.27
C ARG A 67 0.04 23.46 4.09
N LEU A 68 0.34 22.40 3.32
CA LEU A 68 -0.61 21.30 3.08
C LEU A 68 -0.85 20.45 4.33
N LYS A 69 0.20 20.14 5.11
CA LYS A 69 0.10 19.31 6.32
C LYS A 69 -0.93 19.80 7.33
N LYS A 70 -1.15 21.12 7.42
CA LYS A 70 -2.14 21.70 8.32
C LYS A 70 -3.56 21.25 7.96
N ASN A 71 -3.87 21.22 6.67
CA ASN A 71 -5.20 20.92 6.15
C ASN A 71 -5.40 19.40 5.95
N LEU A 72 -4.34 18.66 5.60
CA LEU A 72 -4.44 17.23 5.29
C LEU A 72 -4.77 16.34 6.50
N LYS A 73 -4.64 16.83 7.74
CA LYS A 73 -4.98 16.05 8.95
C LYS A 73 -6.47 15.75 9.07
N GLU A 74 -7.32 16.51 8.40
CA GLU A 74 -8.78 16.36 8.45
C GLU A 74 -9.32 15.35 7.42
N TYR A 75 -8.46 14.88 6.51
CA TYR A 75 -8.87 14.03 5.40
C TYR A 75 -8.26 12.63 5.52
N ALA A 76 -9.11 11.62 5.31
CA ALA A 76 -8.65 10.28 4.99
C ALA A 76 -8.40 10.19 3.48
N ILE A 77 -7.17 9.85 3.08
CA ILE A 77 -6.82 9.69 1.68
C ILE A 77 -6.71 8.20 1.36
N GLU A 78 -7.50 7.76 0.39
CA GLU A 78 -7.47 6.43 -0.18
C GLU A 78 -6.87 6.51 -1.59
N VAL A 79 -5.91 5.63 -1.88
CA VAL A 79 -5.25 5.61 -3.19
C VAL A 79 -5.50 4.29 -3.88
N VAL A 80 -6.06 4.39 -5.08
CA VAL A 80 -6.22 3.28 -6.02
C VAL A 80 -5.20 3.40 -7.12
N PHE A 81 -4.34 2.39 -7.27
CA PHE A 81 -3.27 2.40 -8.27
C PHE A 81 -2.92 1.02 -8.81
N GLY A 82 -2.15 1.00 -9.90
CA GLY A 82 -1.65 -0.23 -10.51
C GLY A 82 -0.14 -0.38 -10.46
N THR A 83 0.36 -1.51 -9.96
CA THR A 83 1.81 -1.82 -9.94
C THR A 83 2.44 -2.02 -11.32
N TRP A 84 1.63 -2.26 -12.35
CA TRP A 84 2.06 -2.35 -13.77
C TRP A 84 2.06 -1.01 -14.50
N CYS A 85 1.38 0.01 -13.96
CA CYS A 85 1.28 1.33 -14.57
C CYS A 85 2.56 2.15 -14.33
N SER A 86 3.13 2.76 -15.36
CA SER A 86 4.31 3.64 -15.23
C SER A 86 4.05 4.86 -14.37
N ASP A 87 2.89 5.52 -14.56
CA ASP A 87 2.57 6.73 -13.80
C ASP A 87 2.33 6.41 -12.32
N SER A 88 1.63 5.33 -12.01
CA SER A 88 1.49 4.88 -10.61
C SER A 88 2.86 4.58 -9.98
N ARG A 89 3.77 3.91 -10.71
CA ARG A 89 5.13 3.64 -10.22
C ARG A 89 5.93 4.93 -9.97
N ARG A 90 5.67 6.00 -10.73
CA ARG A 90 6.30 7.31 -10.55
C ARG A 90 5.71 8.09 -9.40
N GLU A 91 4.38 8.21 -9.33
CA GLU A 91 3.71 9.17 -8.45
C GLU A 91 3.43 8.61 -7.05
N VAL A 92 3.10 7.31 -6.93
CA VAL A 92 2.74 6.72 -5.63
C VAL A 92 3.90 6.77 -4.62
N PRO A 93 5.16 6.41 -4.98
CA PRO A 93 6.26 6.50 -4.02
C PRO A 93 6.54 7.93 -3.57
N ARG A 94 6.46 8.91 -4.50
CA ARG A 94 6.66 10.34 -4.22
C ARG A 94 5.59 10.87 -3.27
N PHE A 95 4.35 10.49 -3.51
CA PHE A 95 3.23 10.84 -2.66
C PHE A 95 3.38 10.24 -1.25
N LEU A 96 3.77 8.97 -1.17
CA LEU A 96 4.03 8.28 0.10
C LEU A 96 5.21 8.85 0.88
N LYS A 97 6.12 9.62 0.28
CA LYS A 97 7.17 10.33 1.04
C LYS A 97 6.62 11.45 1.92
N ASN A 98 5.52 12.06 1.48
CA ASN A 98 4.89 13.19 2.16
C ASN A 98 3.74 12.76 3.09
N SER A 99 3.11 11.61 2.84
CA SER A 99 1.96 11.13 3.61
C SER A 99 2.33 10.05 4.63
N ARG A 100 1.98 10.28 5.90
CA ARG A 100 2.34 9.42 7.05
C ARG A 100 1.35 8.28 7.29
N SER A 101 0.11 8.40 6.84
CA SER A 101 -0.94 7.38 7.04
C SER A 101 -1.78 7.27 5.79
N MET A 102 -1.79 6.09 5.17
CA MET A 102 -2.51 5.82 3.93
C MET A 102 -2.95 4.38 3.90
N ARG A 103 -4.19 4.16 3.48
CA ARG A 103 -4.73 2.85 3.14
C ARG A 103 -4.78 2.78 1.62
N ILE A 104 -3.97 1.91 1.04
CA ILE A 104 -3.91 1.72 -0.40
C ILE A 104 -4.85 0.57 -0.72
N LEU A 105 -5.79 0.81 -1.61
CA LEU A 105 -6.76 -0.18 -2.04
C LEU A 105 -6.67 -0.34 -3.54
N ARG A 106 -6.93 -1.53 -4.05
CA ARG A 106 -7.10 -1.79 -5.47
C ARG A 106 -8.30 -2.68 -5.69
#